data_AF-A0A960V906-F1
#
_entry.id   AF-A0A960V906-F1
#
_cell.length_a   1.000
_cell.length_b   1.000
_cell.length_c   1.000
_cell.angle_alpha   90.00
_cell.angle_beta   90.00
_cell.angle_gamma   90.00
#
_symmetry.space_group_name_H-M   'P 1'
#
loop_
_entity.id
_entity.type
_entity.pdbx_description
1 polymer ?
#
loop_
_entity_poly.entity_id
_entity_poly.type
_entity_poly.pdbx_seq_one_letter_code
_entity_poly.pdbx_strand_id
1 'polypeptide(L)'
;MIKKLMFILLSFSLVFPVFAEPKSDKNVDQIFFELIQKHEQFLNQFFQDTRVGKFEKAFFSDIGFAGNMQTVSFFENLKTNMDNGRFPVSVGFTQISYSSYSNINGVPSAVSYEYKSDGKNIILTKGTMKNGKLLKSVYQYNPNGKQLEAKDIEGKKVISNRTYKYEI
;
A
#
# COMPACT_ATOMS: atom_id res chain seq x y z
N MET A 1 71.20 30.74 -35.10
CA MET A 1 70.28 29.60 -35.37
C MET A 1 69.76 29.07 -34.04
N ILE A 2 68.52 29.39 -33.67
CA ILE A 2 67.88 28.92 -32.43
C ILE A 2 66.67 28.08 -32.82
N LYS A 3 66.71 26.78 -32.47
CA LYS A 3 65.61 25.83 -32.67
C LYS A 3 64.51 26.13 -31.63
N LYS A 4 63.30 26.46 -32.09
CA LYS A 4 62.10 26.50 -31.24
C LYS A 4 61.56 25.08 -31.09
N LEU A 5 61.56 24.58 -29.86
CA LEU A 5 60.90 23.34 -29.45
C LEU A 5 59.44 23.69 -29.12
N MET A 6 58.50 23.11 -29.86
CA MET A 6 57.06 23.32 -29.68
C MET A 6 56.50 22.21 -28.79
N PHE A 7 56.07 22.56 -27.58
CA PHE A 7 55.38 21.66 -26.65
C PHE A 7 53.92 21.52 -27.07
N ILE A 8 53.47 20.29 -27.35
CA ILE A 8 52.06 19.95 -27.54
C ILE A 8 51.52 19.48 -26.18
N LEU A 9 50.59 20.24 -25.62
CA LEU A 9 49.85 19.91 -24.40
C LEU A 9 48.73 18.93 -24.77
N LEU A 10 48.83 17.65 -24.38
CA LEU A 10 47.70 16.71 -24.43
C LEU A 10 46.80 16.94 -23.21
N SER A 11 45.62 17.51 -23.40
CA SER A 11 44.57 17.53 -22.37
C SER A 11 43.83 16.20 -22.37
N PHE A 12 44.11 15.37 -21.36
CA PHE A 12 43.29 14.21 -21.02
C PHE A 12 41.99 14.69 -20.35
N SER A 13 40.89 14.70 -21.10
CA SER A 13 39.55 14.82 -20.53
C SER A 13 39.16 13.49 -19.91
N LEU A 14 39.22 13.42 -18.58
CA LEU A 14 38.63 12.34 -17.79
C LEU A 14 37.10 12.36 -17.98
N VAL A 15 36.60 11.49 -18.86
CA VAL A 15 35.18 11.19 -18.94
C VAL A 15 34.87 10.26 -17.78
N PHE A 16 34.37 10.80 -16.67
CA PHE A 16 33.75 9.99 -15.64
C PHE A 16 32.44 9.43 -16.22
N PRO A 17 32.24 8.11 -16.28
CA PRO A 17 30.91 7.58 -16.50
C PRO A 17 30.05 8.03 -15.31
N VAL A 18 29.06 8.89 -15.58
CA VAL A 18 27.95 9.11 -14.68
C VAL A 18 27.20 7.78 -14.64
N PHE A 19 27.53 6.94 -13.66
CA PHE A 19 26.66 5.86 -13.27
C PHE A 19 25.38 6.53 -12.75
N ALA A 20 24.36 6.59 -13.61
CA ALA A 20 23.02 6.83 -13.13
C ALA A 20 22.73 5.73 -12.11
N GLU A 21 22.62 6.11 -10.83
CA GLU A 21 22.04 5.22 -9.84
C GLU A 21 20.72 4.71 -10.43
N PRO A 22 20.50 3.39 -10.50
CA PRO A 22 19.18 2.89 -10.85
C PRO A 22 18.24 3.48 -9.80
N LYS A 23 17.33 4.37 -10.23
CA LYS A 23 16.23 4.81 -9.38
C LYS A 23 15.59 3.54 -8.86
N SER A 24 15.76 3.27 -7.56
CA SER A 24 15.17 2.11 -6.91
C SER A 24 13.68 2.15 -7.19
N ASP A 25 13.20 1.28 -8.09
CA ASP A 25 11.77 1.09 -8.27
C ASP A 25 11.20 0.72 -6.90
N LYS A 26 10.29 1.54 -6.39
CA LYS A 26 9.67 1.28 -5.08
C LYS A 26 9.07 -0.13 -5.08
N ASN A 27 9.28 -0.86 -4.00
CA ASN A 27 8.72 -2.20 -3.84
C ASN A 27 7.18 -2.14 -3.75
N VAL A 28 6.53 -3.26 -4.06
CA VAL A 28 5.06 -3.39 -4.14
C VAL A 28 4.35 -2.94 -2.86
N ASP A 29 4.92 -3.26 -1.70
CA ASP A 29 4.45 -2.87 -0.37
C ASP A 29 4.58 -1.36 -0.14
N GLN A 30 5.69 -0.74 -0.54
CA GLN A 30 5.90 0.71 -0.41
C GLN A 30 4.83 1.49 -1.19
N ILE A 31 4.59 1.10 -2.45
CA ILE A 31 3.54 1.72 -3.27
C ILE A 31 2.17 1.50 -2.63
N PHE A 32 1.88 0.27 -2.18
CA PHE A 32 0.63 -0.03 -1.50
C PHE A 32 0.41 0.87 -0.27
N PHE A 33 1.40 0.99 0.61
CA PHE A 33 1.30 1.79 1.83
C PHE A 33 1.15 3.28 1.51
N GLU A 34 1.79 3.80 0.48
CA GLU A 34 1.58 5.19 0.05
C GLU A 34 0.15 5.43 -0.45
N LEU A 35 -0.42 4.50 -1.22
CA LEU A 35 -1.81 4.61 -1.69
C LEU A 35 -2.81 4.49 -0.52
N ILE A 36 -2.51 3.63 0.45
CA ILE A 36 -3.29 3.51 1.68
C ILE A 36 -3.24 4.81 2.51
N GLN A 37 -2.07 5.42 2.66
CA GLN A 37 -1.93 6.71 3.35
C GLN A 37 -2.72 7.83 2.64
N LYS A 38 -2.72 7.87 1.31
CA LYS A 38 -3.59 8.79 0.55
C LYS A 38 -5.07 8.58 0.86
N HIS A 39 -5.49 7.32 1.06
CA HIS A 39 -6.87 7.02 1.45
C HIS A 39 -7.17 7.44 2.89
N GLU A 40 -6.26 7.18 3.82
CA GLU A 40 -6.40 7.61 5.22
C GLU A 40 -6.57 9.13 5.33
N GLN A 41 -5.75 9.90 4.61
CA GLN A 41 -5.88 11.35 4.52
C GLN A 41 -7.23 11.78 3.96
N PHE A 42 -7.70 11.11 2.90
CA PHE A 42 -9.03 11.35 2.36
C PHE A 42 -10.13 11.09 3.40
N LEU A 43 -10.09 9.96 4.11
CA LEU A 43 -11.10 9.64 5.13
C LEU A 43 -11.10 10.66 6.27
N ASN A 44 -9.92 11.08 6.72
CA ASN A 44 -9.78 12.11 7.75
C ASN A 44 -10.39 13.46 7.34
N GLN A 45 -10.36 13.81 6.06
CA GLN A 45 -11.05 14.99 5.53
C GLN A 45 -12.55 14.73 5.33
N PHE A 46 -12.90 13.61 4.69
CA PHE A 46 -14.28 13.21 4.41
C PHE A 46 -15.14 13.14 5.68
N PHE A 47 -14.56 12.68 6.80
CA PHE A 47 -15.28 12.58 8.06
C PHE A 47 -15.37 13.89 8.86
N GLN A 48 -14.69 14.98 8.46
CA GLN A 48 -14.91 16.30 9.08
C GLN A 48 -16.30 16.84 8.75
N ASP A 49 -16.73 16.68 7.49
CA ASP A 49 -17.97 17.28 6.98
C ASP A 49 -19.19 16.36 7.06
N THR A 50 -19.07 15.18 7.66
CA THR A 50 -20.15 14.19 7.72
C THR A 50 -20.68 13.96 9.13
N ARG A 51 -21.98 13.67 9.21
CA ARG A 51 -22.70 13.29 10.44
C ARG A 51 -22.52 11.81 10.80
N VAL A 52 -21.35 11.25 10.52
CA VAL A 52 -21.01 9.87 10.89
C VAL A 52 -20.69 9.82 12.38
N GLY A 53 -21.05 8.73 13.07
CA GLY A 53 -20.80 8.58 14.50
C GLY A 53 -19.30 8.49 14.81
N LYS A 54 -18.90 8.85 16.05
CA LYS A 54 -17.48 8.88 16.45
C LYS A 54 -16.80 7.50 16.33
N PHE A 55 -17.56 6.44 16.60
CA PHE A 55 -17.06 5.07 16.49
C PHE A 55 -16.77 4.70 15.03
N GLU A 56 -17.71 4.97 14.13
CA GLU A 56 -17.59 4.70 12.70
C GLU A 56 -16.44 5.50 12.10
N LYS A 57 -16.34 6.81 12.42
CA LYS A 57 -15.22 7.65 12.00
C LYS A 57 -13.88 7.05 12.42
N ALA A 58 -13.75 6.69 13.69
CA ALA A 58 -12.53 6.09 14.20
C ALA A 58 -12.24 4.72 13.57
N PHE A 59 -13.26 3.89 13.34
CA PHE A 59 -13.09 2.59 12.70
C PHE A 59 -12.56 2.71 11.27
N PHE A 60 -13.13 3.60 10.46
CA PHE A 60 -12.77 3.76 9.05
C PHE A 60 -11.45 4.52 8.88
N SER A 61 -11.21 5.58 9.66
CA SER A 61 -9.96 6.34 9.61
C SER A 61 -8.75 5.57 10.13
N ASP A 62 -8.94 4.62 11.04
CA ASP A 62 -7.86 3.74 11.49
C ASP A 62 -7.61 2.64 10.46
N ILE A 63 -6.60 2.81 9.61
CA ILE A 63 -6.16 1.74 8.69
C ILE A 63 -5.10 0.88 9.38
N GLY A 64 -5.49 0.22 10.48
CA GLY A 64 -4.66 -0.65 11.33
C GLY A 64 -4.01 -1.88 10.65
N PHE A 65 -4.09 -1.96 9.32
CA PHE A 65 -3.25 -2.82 8.50
C PHE A 65 -1.81 -2.31 8.41
N ALA A 66 -1.61 -1.00 8.35
CA ALA A 66 -0.29 -0.42 8.16
C ALA A 66 0.56 -0.62 9.41
N GLY A 67 1.68 -1.33 9.28
CA GLY A 67 2.63 -1.54 10.39
C GLY A 67 2.33 -2.71 11.34
N ASN A 68 1.28 -3.51 11.09
CA ASN A 68 1.09 -4.76 11.84
C ASN A 68 2.01 -5.87 11.31
N MET A 69 2.67 -6.62 12.20
CA MET A 69 3.48 -7.80 11.89
C MET A 69 2.77 -8.81 10.95
N GLN A 70 1.46 -9.04 11.10
CA GLN A 70 0.73 -9.92 10.18
C GLN A 70 0.68 -9.38 8.75
N THR A 71 0.50 -8.05 8.58
CA THR A 71 0.55 -7.40 7.27
C THR A 71 1.95 -7.49 6.68
N VAL A 72 2.99 -7.22 7.49
CA VAL A 72 4.39 -7.32 7.05
C VAL A 72 4.69 -8.74 6.58
N SER A 73 4.40 -9.76 7.39
CA SER A 73 4.62 -11.16 7.00
C SER A 73 3.80 -11.57 5.78
N PHE A 74 2.59 -11.03 5.60
CA PHE A 74 1.81 -11.28 4.38
C PHE A 74 2.51 -10.70 3.14
N PHE A 75 2.96 -9.44 3.17
CA PHE A 75 3.67 -8.82 2.06
C PHE A 75 5.04 -9.45 1.80
N GLU A 76 5.77 -9.88 2.84
CA GLU A 76 7.02 -10.63 2.70
C GLU A 76 6.79 -11.97 1.98
N ASN A 77 5.80 -12.75 2.41
CA ASN A 77 5.43 -13.99 1.75
C ASN A 77 5.02 -13.76 0.29
N LEU A 78 4.30 -12.67 0.01
CA LEU A 78 3.99 -12.30 -1.37
C LEU A 78 5.26 -12.00 -2.15
N LYS A 79 6.13 -11.14 -1.63
CA LYS A 79 7.40 -10.76 -2.27
C LYS A 79 8.27 -11.98 -2.59
N THR A 80 8.46 -12.89 -1.63
CA THR A 80 9.18 -14.15 -1.85
C THR A 80 8.56 -14.97 -2.97
N ASN A 81 7.23 -15.00 -3.11
CA ASN A 81 6.59 -15.66 -4.24
C ASN A 81 6.79 -14.90 -5.57
N MET A 82 6.82 -13.56 -5.56
CA MET A 82 7.10 -12.74 -6.75
C MET A 82 8.52 -12.94 -7.27
N ASP A 83 9.51 -12.79 -6.38
CA ASP A 83 10.94 -12.80 -6.70
C ASP A 83 11.38 -14.19 -7.20
N ASN A 84 10.72 -15.26 -6.74
CA ASN A 84 10.95 -16.62 -7.23
C ASN A 84 10.23 -16.94 -8.56
N GLY A 85 9.72 -15.94 -9.28
CA GLY A 85 9.08 -16.10 -10.58
C GLY A 85 7.68 -16.73 -10.54
N ARG A 86 7.02 -16.77 -9.37
CA ARG A 86 5.67 -17.33 -9.19
C ARG A 86 4.58 -16.26 -9.20
N PHE A 87 4.67 -15.30 -10.13
CA PHE A 87 3.54 -14.42 -10.50
C PHE A 87 2.85 -14.96 -11.77
N PRO A 88 1.51 -14.91 -11.88
CA PRO A 88 0.70 -16.12 -11.80
C PRO A 88 0.50 -16.79 -13.16
N VAL A 89 1.08 -17.98 -13.28
CA VAL A 89 0.47 -19.06 -14.06
C VAL A 89 0.46 -20.27 -13.14
N SER A 90 -0.66 -20.45 -12.45
CA SER A 90 -0.99 -21.63 -11.63
C SER A 90 -0.47 -21.64 -10.18
N VAL A 91 -1.37 -21.98 -9.26
CA VAL A 91 -1.15 -22.44 -7.87
C VAL A 91 -0.47 -21.51 -6.85
N GLY A 92 -1.26 -20.61 -6.26
CA GLY A 92 -0.90 -20.00 -4.97
C GLY A 92 -1.91 -18.99 -4.47
N PHE A 93 -3.10 -19.44 -4.06
CA PHE A 93 -4.02 -18.59 -3.32
C PHE A 93 -3.47 -18.42 -1.90
N THR A 94 -3.00 -17.22 -1.56
CA THR A 94 -2.59 -16.90 -0.19
C THR A 94 -3.74 -16.18 0.50
N GLN A 95 -4.23 -16.76 1.59
CA GLN A 95 -5.22 -16.13 2.46
C GLN A 95 -4.79 -16.22 3.91
N ILE A 96 -4.88 -15.10 4.63
CA ILE A 96 -4.72 -15.02 6.07
C ILE A 96 -5.96 -14.32 6.63
N SER A 97 -6.56 -14.88 7.69
CA SER A 97 -7.70 -14.27 8.37
C SER A 97 -7.50 -14.39 9.87
N TYR A 98 -7.72 -13.29 10.60
CA TYR A 98 -7.67 -13.29 12.05
C TYR A 98 -8.62 -12.24 12.62
N SER A 99 -8.89 -12.31 13.92
CA SER A 99 -9.61 -11.25 14.64
C SER A 99 -8.73 -10.72 15.77
N SER A 100 -8.77 -9.40 16.00
CA SER A 100 -8.14 -8.78 17.16
C SER A 100 -9.17 -7.99 17.96
N TYR A 101 -8.92 -7.85 19.26
CA TYR A 101 -9.63 -6.88 20.09
C TYR A 101 -8.91 -5.54 19.99
N SER A 102 -9.61 -4.53 19.50
CA SER A 102 -9.09 -3.18 19.31
C SER A 102 -9.94 -2.19 20.09
N ASN A 103 -9.31 -1.16 20.64
CA ASN A 103 -10.02 -0.05 21.25
C ASN A 103 -10.33 1.01 20.18
N ILE A 104 -11.58 1.10 19.76
CA ILE A 104 -12.03 2.05 18.74
C ILE A 104 -12.73 3.21 19.44
N ASN A 105 -12.06 4.36 19.52
CA ASN A 105 -12.57 5.57 20.18
C ASN A 105 -13.14 5.29 21.59
N GLY A 106 -12.39 4.56 22.42
CA GLY A 106 -12.77 4.19 23.78
C GLY A 106 -13.67 2.95 23.90
N VAL A 107 -14.05 2.33 22.79
CA VAL A 107 -14.94 1.15 22.76
C VAL A 107 -14.15 -0.10 22.36
N PRO A 108 -13.92 -1.05 23.28
CA PRO A 108 -13.36 -2.36 22.95
C PRO A 108 -14.26 -3.09 21.95
N SER A 109 -13.70 -3.49 20.81
CA SER A 109 -14.44 -4.15 19.73
C SER A 109 -13.61 -5.25 19.10
N ALA A 110 -14.26 -6.35 18.73
CA ALA A 110 -13.65 -7.39 17.91
C ALA A 110 -13.61 -6.92 16.45
N VAL A 111 -12.43 -6.90 15.86
CA VAL A 111 -12.20 -6.51 14.47
C VAL A 111 -11.62 -7.68 13.72
N SER A 112 -12.27 -8.09 12.63
CA SER A 112 -11.80 -9.12 11.72
C SER A 112 -10.93 -8.50 10.63
N TYR A 113 -9.80 -9.13 10.35
CA TYR A 113 -8.88 -8.78 9.28
C TYR A 113 -8.75 -9.98 8.34
N GLU A 114 -8.76 -9.72 7.03
CA GLU A 114 -8.55 -10.72 6.00
C GLU A 114 -7.61 -10.15 4.92
N TYR A 115 -6.62 -10.94 4.55
CA TYR A 115 -5.63 -10.65 3.50
C TYR A 115 -5.75 -11.78 2.49
N LYS A 116 -5.91 -11.44 1.21
CA LYS A 116 -6.04 -12.38 0.11
C LYS A 116 -5.16 -11.95 -1.05
N SER A 117 -4.60 -12.91 -1.77
CA SER A 117 -3.97 -12.67 -3.07
C SER A 117 -4.30 -13.80 -4.03
N ASP A 118 -4.67 -13.44 -5.24
CA ASP A 118 -4.83 -14.36 -6.38
C ASP A 118 -3.60 -14.33 -7.31
N GLY A 119 -2.51 -13.70 -6.88
CA GLY A 119 -1.30 -13.45 -7.67
C GLY A 119 -1.42 -12.31 -8.67
N LYS A 120 -2.62 -11.71 -8.85
CA LYS A 120 -2.82 -10.52 -9.70
C LYS A 120 -3.23 -9.30 -8.87
N ASN A 121 -4.05 -9.52 -7.86
CA ASN A 121 -4.59 -8.52 -6.95
C ASN A 121 -4.32 -8.96 -5.51
N ILE A 122 -4.12 -7.95 -4.67
CA ILE A 122 -4.01 -8.09 -3.22
C ILE A 122 -5.26 -7.45 -2.62
N ILE A 123 -6.00 -8.19 -1.80
CA ILE A 123 -7.25 -7.74 -1.18
C ILE A 123 -7.07 -7.75 0.33
N LEU A 124 -7.23 -6.60 0.98
CA LEU A 124 -7.27 -6.47 2.44
C LEU A 124 -8.68 -6.04 2.86
N THR A 125 -9.23 -6.70 3.87
CA THR A 125 -10.57 -6.44 4.37
C THR A 125 -10.56 -6.30 5.89
N LYS A 126 -11.07 -5.17 6.41
CA LYS A 126 -11.27 -4.90 7.85
C LYS A 126 -12.76 -4.92 8.09
N GLY A 127 -13.21 -5.57 9.15
CA GLY A 127 -14.63 -5.67 9.47
C GLY A 127 -14.89 -5.65 10.98
N THR A 128 -16.01 -5.07 11.39
CA THR A 128 -16.54 -5.23 12.75
C THR A 128 -18.05 -5.14 12.75
N MET A 129 -18.67 -5.62 13.83
CA MET A 129 -20.11 -5.48 14.06
C MET A 129 -20.33 -4.47 15.19
N LYS A 130 -21.09 -3.41 14.89
CA LYS A 130 -21.51 -2.42 15.90
C LYS A 130 -23.02 -2.34 15.93
N ASN A 131 -23.62 -2.71 17.07
CA ASN A 131 -25.09 -2.64 17.27
C ASN A 131 -25.89 -3.33 16.14
N GLY A 132 -25.43 -4.51 15.68
CA GLY A 132 -26.06 -5.24 14.57
C GLY A 132 -25.76 -4.69 13.16
N LYS A 133 -25.00 -3.59 13.04
CA LYS A 133 -24.57 -2.99 11.79
C LYS A 133 -23.13 -3.41 11.46
N LEU A 134 -22.92 -3.94 10.26
CA LEU A 134 -21.59 -4.25 9.73
C LEU A 134 -20.85 -2.96 9.38
N LEU A 135 -19.65 -2.77 9.89
CA LEU A 135 -18.69 -1.80 9.35
C LEU A 135 -17.60 -2.57 8.62
N LYS A 136 -17.29 -2.20 7.38
CA LYS A 136 -16.31 -2.92 6.56
C LYS A 136 -15.53 -1.97 5.66
N SER A 137 -14.21 -2.10 5.63
CA SER A 137 -13.33 -1.49 4.63
C SER A 137 -12.69 -2.58 3.77
N VAL A 138 -12.66 -2.37 2.46
CA VAL A 138 -12.07 -3.28 1.48
C VAL A 138 -11.08 -2.51 0.62
N TYR A 139 -9.85 -3.03 0.53
CA TYR A 139 -8.73 -2.47 -0.19
C TYR A 139 -8.27 -3.48 -1.23
N GLN A 140 -8.54 -3.21 -2.50
CA GLN A 140 -8.12 -4.05 -3.61
C GLN A 140 -6.98 -3.34 -4.36
N TYR A 141 -5.78 -3.90 -4.25
CA TYR A 141 -4.57 -3.37 -4.85
C TYR A 141 -4.14 -4.23 -6.04
N ASN A 142 -3.94 -3.58 -7.18
CA ASN A 142 -3.35 -4.16 -8.38
C ASN A 142 -1.89 -3.69 -8.47
N PRO A 143 -0.90 -4.57 -8.18
CA PRO A 143 0.52 -4.23 -8.24
C PRO A 143 0.98 -3.80 -9.64
N ASN A 144 0.48 -4.44 -10.69
CA ASN A 144 0.87 -4.16 -12.07
C ASN A 144 0.36 -2.80 -12.54
N GLY A 145 -0.88 -2.48 -12.19
CA GLY A 145 -1.48 -1.17 -12.45
C GLY A 145 -1.08 -0.09 -11.46
N LYS A 146 -0.31 -0.44 -10.41
CA LYS A 146 0.02 0.42 -9.26
C LYS A 146 -1.21 1.21 -8.77
N GLN A 147 -2.33 0.51 -8.64
CA GLN A 147 -3.66 1.09 -8.40
C GLN A 147 -4.33 0.44 -7.19
N LEU A 148 -4.88 1.26 -6.30
CA LEU A 148 -5.66 0.85 -5.14
C LEU A 148 -7.12 1.28 -5.31
N GLU A 149 -8.05 0.34 -5.17
CA GLU A 149 -9.47 0.60 -5.02
C GLU A 149 -9.87 0.38 -3.55
N ALA A 150 -10.35 1.43 -2.89
CA ALA A 150 -10.74 1.43 -1.48
C ALA A 150 -12.24 1.68 -1.34
N LYS A 151 -12.93 0.84 -0.56
CA LYS A 151 -14.38 0.88 -0.37
C LYS A 151 -14.74 0.72 1.10
N ASP A 152 -15.53 1.64 1.62
CA ASP A 152 -16.03 1.64 2.99
C ASP A 152 -17.54 1.45 3.03
N ILE A 153 -17.99 0.56 3.91
CA ILE A 153 -19.36 0.07 3.96
C ILE A 153 -19.88 0.17 5.39
N GLU A 154 -21.07 0.74 5.54
CA GLU A 154 -21.79 0.89 6.79
C GLU A 154 -23.18 0.23 6.67
N GLY A 155 -23.38 -0.90 7.33
CA GLY A 155 -24.50 -1.80 7.15
C GLY A 155 -24.51 -2.37 5.73
N LYS A 156 -25.45 -1.90 4.90
CA LYS A 156 -25.57 -2.26 3.48
C LYS A 156 -25.16 -1.11 2.54
N LYS A 157 -24.81 0.06 3.09
CA LYS A 157 -24.54 1.28 2.33
C LYS A 157 -23.04 1.42 2.11
N VAL A 158 -22.62 1.63 0.86
CA VAL A 158 -21.27 2.12 0.56
C VAL A 158 -21.22 3.60 0.90
N ILE A 159 -20.34 3.98 1.84
CA ILE A 159 -20.19 5.37 2.29
C ILE A 159 -19.02 6.08 1.60
N SER A 160 -18.04 5.31 1.13
CA SER A 160 -16.88 5.81 0.41
C SER A 160 -16.44 4.75 -0.62
N ASN A 161 -16.06 5.21 -1.81
CA ASN A 161 -15.48 4.40 -2.87
C ASN A 161 -14.49 5.26 -3.65
N ARG A 162 -13.21 4.90 -3.61
CA ARG A 162 -12.12 5.69 -4.17
C ARG A 162 -11.13 4.81 -4.91
N THR A 163 -10.54 5.38 -5.94
CA THR A 163 -9.44 4.77 -6.69
C THR A 163 -8.24 5.69 -6.60
N TYR A 164 -7.09 5.13 -6.24
CA TYR A 164 -5.82 5.82 -6.15
C TYR A 164 -4.85 5.16 -7.12
N LYS A 165 -4.13 5.96 -7.90
CA LYS A 165 -3.05 5.50 -8.76
C LYS A 165 -1.72 6.08 -8.28
N TYR A 166 -0.68 5.28 -8.40
CA TYR A 166 0.68 5.75 -8.19
C TYR A 166 1.15 6.50 -9.44
N GLU A 167 1.55 7.76 -9.27
CA GLU A 167 2.12 8.58 -10.34
C GLU A 167 3.65 8.52 -10.23
N ILE A 168 4.32 8.37 -11.38
CA ILE A 168 5.79 8.26 -11.51
C ILE A 168 6.37 9.62 -11.88
#